data_AF-A0A947DJL5-F1
#
_entry.id   AF-A0A947DJL5-F1
#
_cell.length_a   1.000
_cell.length_b   1.000
_cell.length_c   1.000
_cell.angle_alpha   90.00
_cell.angle_beta   90.00
_cell.angle_gamma   90.00
#
_symmetry.space_group_name_H-M   'P 1'
#
loop_
_entity.id
_entity.type
_entity.pdbx_description
1 polymer ?
#
loop_
_entity_poly.entity_id
_entity_poly.type
_entity_poly.pdbx_seq_one_letter_code
_entity_poly.pdbx_strand_id
1 'polypeptide(L)'
;MTYFLFKAFASGLIIAIVSEAAKRSPGFGALIVSLPLVSLMGMMWLWRDTQDPERIAAHAQATFWYVLPSMPLFLLLPALLRRGVAFWPALAVGCAVTVALYFAMVWIGARFGLRL
;
A
#
# COMPACT_ATOMS: atom_id res chain seq x y z
N MET A 1 11.26 -23.09 6.60
CA MET A 1 11.98 -22.22 5.63
C MET A 1 11.52 -22.40 4.18
N THR A 2 11.47 -23.62 3.64
CA THR A 2 11.19 -23.87 2.21
C THR A 2 9.82 -23.34 1.75
N TYR A 3 8.78 -23.50 2.57
CA TYR A 3 7.44 -22.96 2.28
C TYR A 3 7.42 -21.41 2.24
N PHE A 4 8.10 -20.75 3.17
CA PHE A 4 8.23 -19.29 3.20
C PHE A 4 9.00 -18.77 1.97
N LEU A 5 10.11 -19.41 1.61
CA LEU A 5 10.89 -19.08 0.42
C LEU A 5 10.06 -19.23 -0.86
N PHE A 6 9.24 -20.29 -0.94
CA PHE A 6 8.32 -20.49 -2.06
C PHE A 6 7.27 -19.38 -2.13
N LYS A 7 6.64 -19.01 -0.99
CA LYS A 7 5.68 -17.89 -0.95
C LYS A 7 6.31 -16.59 -1.42
N ALA A 8 7.50 -16.27 -0.94
CA ALA A 8 8.24 -15.07 -1.30
C ALA A 8 8.56 -15.04 -2.80
N PHE A 9 9.09 -16.14 -3.35
CA PHE A 9 9.42 -16.25 -4.77
C PHE A 9 8.18 -16.14 -5.67
N ALA A 10 7.13 -16.91 -5.37
CA ALA A 10 5.88 -16.87 -6.13
C ALA A 10 5.24 -15.47 -6.09
N SER A 11 5.28 -14.82 -4.93
CA SER A 11 4.73 -13.47 -4.77
C SER A 11 5.53 -12.42 -5.54
N GLY A 12 6.86 -12.47 -5.42
CA GLY A 12 7.75 -11.60 -6.17
C GLY A 12 7.59 -11.78 -7.69
N LEU A 13 7.46 -13.02 -8.16
CA LEU A 13 7.28 -13.31 -9.58
C LEU A 13 5.96 -12.73 -10.13
N ILE A 14 4.85 -12.89 -9.41
CA ILE A 14 3.55 -12.32 -9.80
C ILE A 14 3.63 -10.79 -9.84
N ILE A 15 4.18 -10.16 -8.80
CA ILE A 15 4.33 -8.70 -8.74
C ILE A 15 5.23 -8.20 -9.88
N ALA A 16 6.31 -8.91 -10.19
CA ALA A 16 7.23 -8.56 -11.27
C ALA A 16 6.55 -8.63 -12.65
N ILE A 17 5.83 -9.72 -12.94
CA ILE A 17 5.09 -9.89 -14.21
C ILE A 17 4.07 -8.76 -14.39
N VAL A 18 3.30 -8.50 -13.34
CA VAL A 18 2.24 -7.47 -13.35
C VAL A 18 2.84 -6.06 -13.49
N SER A 19 3.95 -5.79 -12.80
CA SER A 19 4.69 -4.52 -12.92
C SER A 19 5.30 -4.34 -14.32
N GLU A 20 5.79 -5.40 -14.95
CA GLU A 20 6.34 -5.34 -16.31
C GLU A 20 5.24 -5.12 -17.35
N ALA A 21 4.07 -5.76 -17.18
CA ALA A 21 2.91 -5.53 -18.02
C ALA A 21 2.41 -4.07 -17.94
N ALA A 22 2.45 -3.46 -16.75
CA ALA A 22 2.06 -2.07 -16.54
C ALA A 22 2.91 -1.04 -17.32
N LYS A 23 4.17 -1.34 -17.64
CA LYS A 23 5.05 -0.44 -18.40
C LYS A 23 4.60 -0.20 -19.84
N ARG A 24 3.84 -1.14 -20.43
CA ARG A 24 3.41 -1.04 -21.84
C ARG A 24 2.28 -0.05 -22.07
N SER A 25 1.52 0.31 -21.03
CA SER A 25 0.40 1.25 -21.15
C SER A 25 0.22 2.04 -19.85
N PRO A 26 0.51 3.36 -19.83
CA PRO A 26 0.46 4.17 -18.61
C PRO A 26 -0.91 4.17 -17.91
N GLY A 27 -2.01 4.19 -18.66
CA GLY A 27 -3.36 4.17 -18.09
C GLY A 27 -3.73 2.83 -17.44
N PHE A 28 -3.42 1.71 -18.11
CA PHE A 28 -3.59 0.38 -17.52
C PHE A 28 -2.60 0.12 -16.39
N GLY A 29 -1.41 0.72 -16.46
CA GLY A 29 -0.41 0.69 -15.41
C GLY A 29 -0.89 1.40 -14.15
N ALA A 30 -1.55 2.55 -14.27
CA ALA A 30 -2.17 3.22 -13.13
C ALA A 30 -3.28 2.37 -12.48
N LEU A 31 -4.08 1.66 -13.27
CA LEU A 31 -5.11 0.73 -12.76
C LEU A 31 -4.48 -0.48 -12.04
N ILE A 32 -3.44 -1.05 -12.62
CA ILE A 32 -2.72 -2.18 -12.03
C ILE A 32 -2.01 -1.77 -10.73
N VAL A 33 -1.38 -0.60 -10.72
CA VAL A 33 -0.66 -0.07 -9.56
C VAL A 33 -1.62 0.40 -8.45
N SER A 34 -2.84 0.81 -8.80
CA SER A 34 -3.86 1.15 -7.79
C SER A 34 -4.45 -0.08 -7.11
N LEU A 35 -4.35 -1.27 -7.71
CA LEU A 35 -4.74 -2.51 -7.06
C LEU A 35 -3.77 -2.81 -5.91
N PRO A 36 -4.27 -3.06 -4.69
CA PRO A 36 -3.43 -3.41 -3.54
C PRO A 36 -2.98 -4.88 -3.65
N LEU A 37 -2.31 -5.26 -4.73
CA LEU A 37 -1.91 -6.64 -5.04
C LEU A 37 -1.13 -7.27 -3.89
N VAL A 38 -0.19 -6.53 -3.31
CA VAL A 38 0.57 -6.99 -2.13
C VAL A 38 -0.36 -7.32 -0.97
N SER A 39 -1.38 -6.49 -0.72
CA SER A 39 -2.33 -6.71 0.36
C SER A 39 -3.27 -7.88 0.07
N LEU A 40 -3.77 -8.00 -1.17
CA LEU A 40 -4.57 -9.15 -1.62
C LEU A 40 -3.81 -10.46 -1.50
N MET A 41 -2.53 -10.48 -1.89
CA MET A 41 -1.67 -11.64 -1.75
C MET A 41 -1.43 -11.99 -0.28
N GLY A 42 -1.18 -10.98 0.56
CA GLY A 42 -1.08 -11.15 2.01
C GLY A 42 -2.33 -11.80 2.60
N MET A 43 -3.53 -11.31 2.23
CA MET A 43 -4.82 -11.86 2.68
C MET A 43 -5.06 -13.29 2.18
N MET A 44 -4.72 -13.61 0.92
CA MET A 44 -4.84 -14.97 0.38
C MET A 44 -3.94 -15.96 1.11
N TRP A 45 -2.70 -15.57 1.41
CA TRP A 45 -1.79 -16.40 2.18
C TRP A 45 -2.22 -16.53 3.64
N LEU A 46 -2.71 -15.45 4.24
CA LEU A 46 -3.24 -15.46 5.60
C LEU A 46 -4.45 -16.39 5.70
N TRP A 47 -5.41 -16.28 4.77
CA TRP A 47 -6.55 -17.20 4.69
C TRP A 47 -6.11 -18.65 4.59
N ARG A 48 -5.13 -18.93 3.72
CA ARG A 48 -4.61 -20.29 3.53
C ARG A 48 -3.97 -20.85 4.79
N ASP A 49 -3.36 -20.01 5.61
CA ASP A 49 -2.65 -20.43 6.82
C ASP A 49 -3.57 -20.46 8.06
N THR A 50 -4.56 -19.57 8.19
CA THR A 50 -5.41 -19.46 9.39
C THR A 50 -6.84 -19.91 9.19
N GLN A 51 -7.40 -19.77 7.98
CA GLN A 51 -8.82 -19.95 7.67
C GLN A 51 -9.78 -19.17 8.61
N ASP A 52 -9.28 -18.08 9.18
CA ASP A 52 -9.99 -17.27 10.19
C ASP A 52 -10.59 -16.01 9.53
N PRO A 53 -11.93 -15.92 9.41
CA PRO A 53 -12.60 -14.80 8.76
C PRO A 53 -12.47 -13.49 9.54
N GLU A 54 -12.40 -13.53 10.87
CA GLU A 54 -12.32 -12.33 11.72
C GLU A 54 -10.94 -11.67 11.59
N ARG A 55 -9.88 -12.48 11.51
CA ARG A 55 -8.52 -11.97 11.22
C ARG A 55 -8.42 -11.31 9.86
N ILE A 56 -9.07 -11.86 8.84
CA ILE A 56 -9.08 -11.24 7.50
C ILE A 56 -9.86 -9.94 7.52
N ALA A 57 -11.03 -9.92 8.16
CA ALA A 57 -11.83 -8.70 8.29
C ALA A 57 -11.04 -7.59 9.01
N ALA A 58 -10.37 -7.92 10.11
CA ALA A 58 -9.51 -6.98 10.84
C ALA A 58 -8.36 -6.47 9.96
N HIS A 59 -7.66 -7.35 9.24
CA HIS A 59 -6.58 -6.95 8.33
C HIS A 59 -7.07 -6.05 7.19
N ALA A 60 -8.22 -6.37 6.60
CA ALA A 60 -8.82 -5.56 5.54
C ALA A 60 -9.23 -4.18 6.05
N GLN A 61 -9.86 -4.12 7.23
CA GLN A 61 -10.26 -2.86 7.86
C GLN A 61 -9.05 -2.01 8.25
N ALA A 62 -8.01 -2.60 8.81
CA ALA A 62 -6.76 -1.89 9.11
C ALA A 62 -6.12 -1.33 7.83
N THR A 63 -6.05 -2.15 6.76
CA THR A 63 -5.52 -1.72 5.47
C THR A 63 -6.29 -0.52 4.92
N PHE A 64 -7.63 -0.52 4.99
CA PHE A 64 -8.46 0.60 4.57
C PHE A 64 -8.07 1.90 5.29
N TRP A 65 -7.94 1.84 6.62
CA TRP A 65 -7.56 3.00 7.42
C TRP A 65 -6.14 3.49 7.15
N TYR A 66 -5.20 2.61 6.81
CA TYR A 66 -3.84 2.99 6.40
C TYR A 66 -3.74 3.55 4.98
N VAL A 67 -4.70 3.27 4.10
CA VAL A 67 -4.73 3.85 2.74
C VAL A 67 -5.07 5.34 2.77
N LEU A 68 -6.02 5.76 3.61
CA LEU A 68 -6.42 7.18 3.73
C LEU A 68 -5.23 8.15 3.91
N PRO A 69 -4.34 7.96 4.90
CA PRO A 69 -3.20 8.85 5.10
C PRO A 69 -2.12 8.76 4.01
N SER A 70 -2.15 7.73 3.15
CA SER A 70 -1.27 7.64 1.98
C SER A 70 -1.77 8.41 0.75
N MET A 71 -3.09 8.66 0.65
CA MET A 71 -3.72 9.36 -0.48
C MET A 71 -3.16 10.77 -0.75
N PRO A 72 -2.87 11.61 0.26
CA PRO A 72 -2.34 12.95 0.02
C PRO A 72 -1.03 12.98 -0.76
N LEU A 73 -0.17 11.95 -0.65
CA LEU A 73 1.07 11.84 -1.42
C LEU A 73 0.81 11.88 -2.93
N PHE A 74 -0.23 11.19 -3.40
CA PHE A 74 -0.61 11.13 -4.82
C PHE A 74 -1.07 12.47 -5.39
N LEU A 75 -1.49 13.41 -4.54
CA LEU A 75 -1.86 14.78 -4.93
C LEU A 75 -0.72 15.77 -4.70
N LEU A 76 0.02 15.62 -3.60
CA LEU A 76 1.08 16.51 -3.18
C LEU A 76 2.29 16.44 -4.13
N LEU A 77 2.67 15.22 -4.53
CA LEU A 77 3.80 15.01 -5.44
C LEU A 77 3.60 15.71 -6.80
N PRO A 78 2.51 15.49 -7.56
CA PRO A 78 2.30 16.21 -8.81
C PRO A 78 2.11 17.72 -8.59
N ALA A 79 1.55 18.16 -7.47
CA ALA A 79 1.42 19.59 -7.16
C ALA A 79 2.78 20.27 -6.97
N LEU A 80 3.72 19.65 -6.24
CA LEU A 80 5.07 20.17 -6.04
C LEU A 80 5.89 20.15 -7.33
N LEU A 81 5.79 19.08 -8.11
CA LEU A 81 6.46 18.97 -9.42
C LEU A 81 5.98 20.05 -10.39
N ARG A 82 4.67 20.32 -10.45
CA ARG A 82 4.08 21.40 -11.28
C ARG A 82 4.48 22.81 -10.82
N ARG A 83 4.95 22.96 -9.58
CA ARG A 83 5.49 24.22 -9.03
C ARG A 83 7.00 24.38 -9.24
N GLY A 84 7.64 23.45 -9.96
CA GLY A 84 9.08 23.50 -10.26
C GLY A 84 9.99 22.93 -9.17
N VAL A 85 9.42 22.27 -8.14
CA VAL A 85 10.23 21.57 -7.14
C VAL A 85 10.86 20.33 -7.77
N ALA A 86 12.15 20.12 -7.54
CA ALA A 86 12.85 18.93 -8.02
C ALA A 86 12.23 17.64 -7.44
N PHE A 87 12.36 16.54 -8.17
CA PHE A 87 11.72 15.26 -7.82
C PHE A 87 12.09 14.75 -6.42
N TRP A 88 13.37 14.71 -6.08
CA TRP A 88 13.84 14.15 -4.80
C TRP A 88 13.33 14.95 -3.59
N PRO A 89 13.42 16.30 -3.55
CA PRO A 89 12.78 17.09 -2.50
C PRO A 89 11.26 16.91 -2.44
N ALA A 90 10.58 16.89 -3.59
CA ALA A 90 9.12 16.72 -3.63
C ALA A 90 8.69 15.36 -3.05
N LEU A 91 9.44 14.30 -3.35
CA LEU A 91 9.25 12.97 -2.79
C LEU A 91 9.52 12.96 -1.28
N ALA A 92 10.61 13.57 -0.82
CA ALA A 92 10.96 13.63 0.60
C ALA A 92 9.87 14.33 1.43
N VAL A 93 9.36 15.47 0.93
CA VAL A 93 8.24 16.19 1.57
C VAL A 93 6.98 15.32 1.58
N GLY A 94 6.66 14.67 0.47
CA GLY A 94 5.55 13.74 0.38
C GLY A 94 5.63 12.62 1.43
N CYS A 95 6.78 11.95 1.53
CA CYS A 95 7.02 10.90 2.52
C CYS A 95 6.88 11.44 3.96
N ALA A 96 7.46 12.61 4.25
CA ALA A 96 7.36 13.22 5.58
C ALA A 96 5.89 13.52 5.96
N VAL A 97 5.11 14.04 5.02
CA VAL A 97 3.66 14.28 5.21
C VAL A 97 2.92 12.97 5.45
N THR A 98 3.16 11.93 4.65
CA THR A 98 2.51 10.62 4.84
C THR A 98 2.84 10.01 6.19
N VAL A 99 4.08 10.07 6.63
CA VAL A 99 4.50 9.58 7.96
C VAL A 99 3.80 10.35 9.08
N ALA A 100 3.75 11.68 9.00
CA ALA A 100 3.03 12.50 9.98
C ALA A 100 1.53 12.15 10.02
N LEU A 101 0.91 11.91 8.86
CA LEU A 101 -0.48 11.49 8.77
C LEU A 101 -0.71 10.08 9.31
N TYR A 102 0.21 9.14 9.14
CA TYR A 102 0.16 7.83 9.80
C TYR A 102 0.17 7.96 11.32
N PHE A 103 1.06 8.76 11.89
CA PHE A 103 1.08 9.01 13.32
C PHE A 103 -0.23 9.65 13.81
N ALA A 104 -0.74 10.63 13.08
CA ALA A 104 -2.03 11.24 13.39
C ALA A 104 -3.16 10.20 13.33
N MET A 105 -3.18 9.34 12.31
CA MET A 105 -4.19 8.30 12.12
C MET A 105 -4.20 7.29 13.27
N VAL A 106 -3.03 6.79 13.68
CA VAL A 106 -2.91 5.85 14.80
C VAL A 106 -3.34 6.51 16.11
N TRP A 107 -2.91 7.76 16.34
CA TRP A 107 -3.24 8.50 17.56
C TRP A 107 -4.72 8.85 17.67
N ILE A 108 -5.34 9.29 16.57
CA ILE A 108 -6.77 9.60 16.49
C ILE A 108 -7.58 8.31 16.54
N GLY A 109 -7.20 7.29 15.78
CA GLY A 109 -7.86 5.98 15.75
C GLY A 109 -7.94 5.34 17.13
N ALA A 110 -6.84 5.42 17.91
CA ALA A 110 -6.82 4.95 19.29
C ALA A 110 -7.86 5.66 20.18
N ARG A 111 -8.15 6.94 19.93
CA ARG A 111 -9.20 7.70 20.67
C ARG A 111 -10.62 7.30 20.30
N PHE A 112 -10.83 6.79 19.09
CA PHE A 112 -12.11 6.27 18.61
C PHE A 112 -12.29 4.76 18.86
N GLY A 113 -11.36 4.12 19.60
CA GLY A 113 -11.42 2.70 19.90
C GLY A 113 -11.01 1.79 18.74
N LEU A 114 -10.48 2.34 17.65
CA LEU A 114 -9.87 1.57 16.57
C LEU A 114 -8.50 1.08 17.03
N ARG A 115 -8.36 -0.23 17.23
CA ARG A 115 -7.06 -0.88 17.43
C ARG A 115 -6.40 -1.07 16.07
N LEU A 116 -5.73 -0.03 15.59
CA LEU A 116 -4.97 0.00 14.33
C LEU A 116 -3.51 -0.37 14.53
#